data_AF-A0A6I5WS40-F1
#
_entry.id   AF-A0A6I5WS40-F1
#
_cell.length_a   1.000
_cell.length_b   1.000
_cell.length_c   1.000
_cell.angle_alpha   90.00
_cell.angle_beta   90.00
_cell.angle_gamma   90.00
#
_symmetry.space_group_name_H-M   'P 1'
#
loop_
_entity.id
_entity.type
_entity.pdbx_description
1 polymer ?
#
loop_
_entity_poly.entity_id
_entity_poly.type
_entity_poly.pdbx_seq_one_letter_code
_entity_poly.pdbx_strand_id
1 'polypeptide(L)'
;MILAVFDASLIAAANVSKAWPFEEARKLLKRFPQGKGAPVVFETGYGPSGLPHIGTFQEVLRTTLVRRAYEVVSGGAATRLIAFSDDMDGLRKVPDNIPGAQMLGEHLGRPLSRIPDPFGRFESFAHHNNAMLREFLDRFGFDYEFVASSDRYNSGAFDEALRNVLRHFDAIMAVMLPTLRAKRAATYSPVLPVSPTSGAVLQVPVTVVDAEAGVVRFEDAGKTVEQSILGGAAKLQWKVDWAMRWLALGVDYEMYGKDLTDSGVQSGRIAAVLGGRKPEGLIYELFLDENGEKISKSKGNGLTIEQWLTYGSEDSLGLYLYREPKSAKSLHPGVIPRAVDDYWQFAEKLATQPIEQQLGNPVWHLTHGRGEADALPVTYGLLLNLVGVLGAAATREQVWSYLANYVPDAAPEAHPALDALVGRALAYNRDFVAPGLVRRAPTANEAAALRALDAALLGQGEGASAEELQTLIYEIGKNPAFGIENLRDWFKALYETLLGSSQGPRMGSFIALYGVANTRRLIGEALARE
;
A
#
# COMPACT_ATOMS: atom_id res chain seq x y z
N MET A 1 -21.37 -15.06 -11.00
CA MET A 1 -21.58 -14.35 -9.73
C MET A 1 -22.67 -15.07 -8.95
N ILE A 2 -22.30 -15.89 -7.97
CA ILE A 2 -23.24 -16.33 -6.94
C ILE A 2 -23.33 -15.13 -5.99
N LEU A 3 -24.49 -14.49 -5.90
CA LEU A 3 -24.80 -13.53 -4.83
C LEU A 3 -24.47 -14.23 -3.52
N ALA A 4 -23.43 -13.78 -2.81
CA ALA A 4 -23.18 -14.24 -1.47
C ALA A 4 -24.43 -13.88 -0.67
N VAL A 5 -25.20 -14.89 -0.26
CA VAL A 5 -26.34 -14.67 0.62
C VAL A 5 -25.74 -14.23 1.95
N PHE A 6 -25.78 -12.93 2.23
CA PHE A 6 -25.39 -12.42 3.53
C PHE A 6 -26.42 -12.91 4.55
N ASP A 7 -26.05 -13.89 5.37
CA ASP A 7 -26.95 -14.39 6.39
C ASP A 7 -27.17 -13.36 7.51
N ALA A 8 -28.29 -13.49 8.24
CA ALA A 8 -28.67 -12.52 9.26
C ALA A 8 -27.66 -12.43 10.43
N SER A 9 -26.94 -13.50 10.73
CA SER A 9 -25.95 -13.53 11.82
C SER A 9 -24.70 -12.73 11.45
N LEU A 10 -24.22 -12.88 10.22
CA LEU A 10 -23.13 -12.10 9.66
C LEU A 10 -23.47 -10.60 9.64
N ILE A 11 -24.68 -10.24 9.17
CA ILE A 11 -25.14 -8.86 9.14
C ILE A 11 -25.20 -8.28 10.56
N ALA A 12 -25.75 -9.03 11.52
CA ALA A 12 -25.84 -8.59 12.92
C ALA A 12 -24.46 -8.36 13.54
N ALA A 13 -23.53 -9.31 13.37
CA ALA A 13 -22.16 -9.20 13.85
C ALA A 13 -21.41 -8.02 13.20
N ALA A 14 -21.58 -7.81 11.89
CA ALA A 14 -20.96 -6.71 11.16
C ALA A 14 -21.45 -5.33 11.63
N ASN A 15 -22.73 -5.23 11.99
CA ASN A 15 -23.32 -3.99 12.50
C ASN A 15 -22.75 -3.56 13.86
N VAL A 16 -22.16 -4.47 14.63
CA VAL A 16 -21.52 -4.15 15.93
C VAL A 16 -19.99 -4.27 15.92
N SER A 17 -19.39 -4.74 14.83
CA SER A 17 -17.94 -4.90 14.70
C SER A 17 -17.19 -3.58 14.82
N LYS A 18 -16.06 -3.60 15.53
CA LYS A 18 -15.13 -2.46 15.70
C LYS A 18 -14.05 -2.40 14.63
N ALA A 19 -14.04 -3.30 13.66
CA ALA A 19 -13.11 -3.20 12.55
C ALA A 19 -13.41 -1.93 11.74
N TRP A 20 -12.38 -1.17 11.41
CA TRP A 20 -12.53 0.14 10.77
C TRP A 20 -13.32 0.12 9.45
N PRO A 21 -13.29 -0.93 8.59
CA PRO A 21 -14.13 -0.94 7.40
C PRO A 21 -15.63 -0.92 7.73
N PHE A 22 -16.04 -1.63 8.79
CA PHE A 22 -17.43 -1.63 9.24
C PHE A 22 -17.83 -0.32 9.93
N GLU A 23 -16.91 0.34 10.65
CA GLU A 23 -17.16 1.68 11.19
C GLU A 23 -17.44 2.69 10.07
N GLU A 24 -16.65 2.65 8.99
CA GLU A 24 -16.84 3.51 7.82
C GLU A 24 -18.14 3.16 7.06
N ALA A 25 -18.41 1.87 6.84
CA ALA A 25 -19.63 1.40 6.19
C ALA A 25 -20.91 1.84 6.93
N ARG A 26 -20.91 1.86 8.26
CA ARG A 26 -22.06 2.33 9.06
C ARG A 26 -22.34 3.82 8.89
N LYS A 27 -21.35 4.65 8.52
CA LYS A 27 -21.61 6.06 8.16
C LYS A 27 -22.50 6.16 6.93
N LEU A 28 -22.29 5.28 5.94
CA LEU A 28 -23.11 5.20 4.74
C LEU A 28 -24.52 4.67 5.03
N LEU A 29 -24.67 3.68 5.92
CA LEU A 29 -26.01 3.26 6.39
C LEU A 29 -26.76 4.41 7.06
N LYS A 30 -26.08 5.19 7.91
CA LYS A 30 -26.68 6.37 8.55
C LYS A 30 -27.05 7.46 7.54
N ARG A 31 -26.27 7.59 6.46
CA ARG A 31 -26.56 8.51 5.36
C ARG A 31 -27.78 8.07 4.56
N PHE A 32 -27.97 6.76 4.36
CA PHE A 32 -29.04 6.17 3.57
C PHE A 32 -29.86 5.14 4.38
N PRO A 33 -30.65 5.58 5.37
CA PRO A 33 -31.35 4.67 6.28
C PRO A 33 -32.43 3.82 5.58
N GLN A 34 -32.94 4.27 4.44
CA GLN A 34 -33.93 3.56 3.62
C GLN A 34 -33.31 2.99 2.33
N GLY A 35 -31.97 2.94 2.26
CA GLY A 35 -31.23 2.72 1.03
C GLY A 35 -31.19 3.96 0.14
N LYS A 36 -30.25 3.97 -0.82
CA LYS A 36 -30.06 5.09 -1.77
C LYS A 36 -31.06 5.04 -2.94
N GLY A 37 -31.67 3.89 -3.22
CA GLY A 37 -32.50 3.66 -4.41
C GLY A 37 -31.71 3.53 -5.72
N ALA A 38 -30.38 3.66 -5.66
CA ALA A 38 -29.42 3.46 -6.73
C ALA A 38 -28.12 2.89 -6.10
N PRO A 39 -27.15 2.39 -6.90
CA PRO A 39 -25.90 1.93 -6.34
C PRO A 39 -25.19 3.01 -5.52
N VAL A 40 -24.64 2.63 -4.36
CA VAL A 40 -23.73 3.49 -3.59
C VAL A 40 -22.41 3.56 -4.32
N VAL A 41 -21.95 4.78 -4.60
CA VAL A 41 -20.77 5.05 -5.43
C VAL A 41 -19.58 5.36 -4.53
N PHE A 42 -18.57 4.52 -4.65
CA PHE A 42 -17.26 4.68 -4.07
C PHE A 42 -16.33 5.25 -5.15
N GLU A 43 -15.41 6.13 -4.78
CA GLU A 43 -14.42 6.70 -5.70
C GLU A 43 -13.02 6.62 -5.13
N THR A 44 -12.04 6.51 -6.03
CA THR A 44 -10.62 6.78 -5.80
C THR A 44 -10.07 7.66 -6.92
N GLY A 45 -9.07 8.48 -6.63
CA GLY A 45 -8.47 9.41 -7.58
C GLY A 45 -7.03 9.05 -7.96
N TYR A 46 -6.68 9.26 -9.23
CA TYR A 46 -5.33 9.08 -9.73
C TYR A 46 -4.93 10.21 -10.68
N GLY A 47 -3.80 10.87 -10.39
CA GLY A 47 -3.18 11.83 -11.29
C GLY A 47 -2.17 11.14 -12.21
N PRO A 48 -2.45 10.94 -13.51
CA PRO A 48 -1.64 10.12 -14.43
C PRO A 48 -0.40 10.86 -14.97
N SER A 49 0.31 11.57 -14.09
CA SER A 49 1.59 12.24 -14.37
C SER A 49 2.82 11.35 -14.11
N GLY A 50 2.57 10.08 -13.77
CA GLY A 50 3.56 9.02 -13.70
C GLY A 50 2.96 7.76 -13.09
N LEU A 51 3.72 6.66 -13.12
CA LEU A 51 3.27 5.32 -12.75
C LEU A 51 2.56 5.22 -11.38
N PRO A 52 1.59 4.29 -11.24
CA PRO A 52 0.95 4.00 -9.96
C PRO A 52 1.99 3.55 -8.93
N HIS A 53 1.76 3.89 -7.66
CA HIS A 53 2.64 3.52 -6.55
C HIS A 53 1.82 2.97 -5.38
N ILE A 54 2.50 2.56 -4.31
CA ILE A 54 1.84 1.96 -3.13
C ILE A 54 0.74 2.83 -2.50
N GLY A 55 0.81 4.14 -2.67
CA GLY A 55 -0.24 5.07 -2.21
C GLY A 55 -1.52 4.94 -3.02
N THR A 56 -1.39 4.83 -4.35
CA THR A 56 -2.52 4.55 -5.27
C THR A 56 -3.16 3.21 -4.92
N PHE A 57 -2.34 2.16 -4.74
CA PHE A 57 -2.85 0.84 -4.35
C PHE A 57 -3.55 0.85 -2.99
N GLN A 58 -2.96 1.54 -1.99
CA GLN A 58 -3.57 1.68 -0.66
C GLN A 58 -4.96 2.31 -0.73
N GLU A 59 -5.13 3.36 -1.53
CA GLU A 59 -6.41 4.07 -1.68
C GLU A 59 -7.48 3.15 -2.26
N VAL A 60 -7.17 2.42 -3.34
CA VAL A 60 -8.10 1.47 -3.99
C VAL A 60 -8.40 0.28 -3.09
N LEU A 61 -7.39 -0.31 -2.46
CA LEU A 61 -7.56 -1.42 -1.52
C LEU A 61 -8.49 -1.00 -0.38
N ARG A 62 -8.18 0.08 0.34
CA ARG A 62 -8.97 0.50 1.50
C ARG A 62 -10.40 0.88 1.15
N THR A 63 -10.60 1.57 0.04
CA THR A 63 -11.94 1.91 -0.45
C THR A 63 -12.74 0.65 -0.79
N THR A 64 -12.08 -0.35 -1.39
CA THR A 64 -12.67 -1.67 -1.67
C THR A 64 -13.07 -2.41 -0.39
N LEU A 65 -12.27 -2.33 0.69
CA LEU A 65 -12.61 -2.93 1.98
C LEU A 65 -13.87 -2.29 2.59
N VAL A 66 -14.00 -0.96 2.52
CA VAL A 66 -15.21 -0.27 2.99
C VAL A 66 -16.42 -0.61 2.12
N ARG A 67 -16.25 -0.67 0.80
CA ARG A 67 -17.30 -1.08 -0.15
C ARG A 67 -17.86 -2.45 0.20
N ARG A 68 -16.99 -3.45 0.42
CA ARG A 68 -17.38 -4.81 0.80
C ARG A 68 -18.04 -4.83 2.19
N ALA A 69 -17.49 -4.08 3.15
CA ALA A 69 -18.12 -3.95 4.46
C ALA A 69 -19.53 -3.33 4.37
N TYR A 70 -19.74 -2.36 3.48
CA TYR A 70 -21.04 -1.76 3.21
C TYR A 70 -22.04 -2.76 2.61
N GLU A 71 -21.61 -3.57 1.63
CA GLU A 71 -22.44 -4.64 1.07
C GLU A 71 -22.92 -5.60 2.17
N VAL A 72 -22.04 -5.97 3.11
CA VAL A 72 -22.39 -6.84 4.23
C VAL A 72 -23.40 -6.17 5.16
N VAL A 73 -23.11 -4.98 5.69
CA VAL A 73 -23.99 -4.35 6.70
C VAL A 73 -25.35 -3.92 6.13
N SER A 74 -25.44 -3.73 4.81
CA SER A 74 -26.68 -3.38 4.10
C SER A 74 -27.49 -4.59 3.63
N GLY A 75 -26.98 -5.82 3.81
CA GLY A 75 -27.64 -7.02 3.31
C GLY A 75 -27.58 -7.15 1.77
N GLY A 76 -26.54 -6.59 1.14
CA GLY A 76 -26.27 -6.73 -0.28
C GLY A 76 -26.75 -5.55 -1.14
N ALA A 77 -26.75 -4.32 -0.61
CA ALA A 77 -27.03 -3.15 -1.44
C ALA A 77 -26.04 -3.04 -2.61
N ALA A 78 -26.54 -2.65 -3.78
CA ALA A 78 -25.70 -2.48 -4.96
C ALA A 78 -24.67 -1.36 -4.75
N THR A 79 -23.46 -1.58 -5.26
CA THR A 79 -22.33 -0.66 -5.16
C THR A 79 -21.62 -0.51 -6.51
N ARG A 80 -20.88 0.59 -6.67
CA ARG A 80 -19.94 0.82 -7.77
C ARG A 80 -18.66 1.41 -7.19
N LEU A 81 -17.50 1.03 -7.73
CA LEU A 81 -16.21 1.66 -7.42
C LEU A 81 -15.68 2.34 -8.67
N ILE A 82 -15.49 3.65 -8.64
CA ILE A 82 -14.91 4.43 -9.73
C ILE A 82 -13.42 4.65 -9.43
N ALA A 83 -12.55 4.20 -10.34
CA ALA A 83 -11.15 4.61 -10.37
C ALA A 83 -11.02 5.78 -11.36
N PHE A 84 -11.01 7.01 -10.82
CA PHE A 84 -11.03 8.23 -11.61
C PHE A 84 -9.61 8.70 -11.95
N SER A 85 -9.36 9.00 -13.23
CA SER A 85 -8.09 9.52 -13.72
C SER A 85 -8.20 11.01 -14.08
N ASP A 86 -7.44 11.86 -13.39
CA ASP A 86 -7.36 13.31 -13.60
C ASP A 86 -6.43 13.67 -14.78
N ASP A 87 -6.60 13.01 -15.93
CA ASP A 87 -5.76 13.11 -17.13
C ASP A 87 -5.89 14.42 -17.94
N MET A 88 -6.82 15.30 -17.58
CA MET A 88 -6.92 16.66 -18.14
C MET A 88 -6.04 17.68 -17.41
N ASP A 89 -5.39 17.29 -16.31
CA ASP A 89 -4.46 18.16 -15.60
C ASP A 89 -3.26 18.52 -16.51
N GLY A 90 -2.80 19.77 -16.41
CA GLY A 90 -1.63 20.23 -17.16
C GLY A 90 -0.32 19.64 -16.60
N LEU A 91 0.60 19.24 -17.47
CA LEU A 91 1.93 18.78 -17.06
C LEU A 91 2.70 19.91 -16.35
N ARG A 92 2.84 19.82 -15.02
CA ARG A 92 3.47 20.87 -14.20
C ARG A 92 4.99 20.86 -14.24
N LYS A 93 5.59 19.68 -14.34
CA LYS A 93 7.04 19.46 -14.38
C LYS A 93 7.33 18.16 -15.13
N VAL A 94 8.49 18.10 -15.76
CA VAL A 94 8.99 16.86 -16.39
C VAL A 94 9.42 15.89 -15.28
N PRO A 95 8.90 14.64 -15.25
CA PRO A 95 9.37 13.63 -14.32
C PRO A 95 10.78 13.13 -14.68
N ASP A 96 11.69 13.11 -13.69
CA ASP A 96 13.09 12.70 -13.91
C ASP A 96 13.24 11.20 -14.25
N ASN A 97 12.22 10.40 -13.93
CA ASN A 97 12.24 8.95 -14.03
C ASN A 97 11.54 8.40 -15.28
N ILE A 98 11.27 9.24 -16.28
CA ILE A 98 10.53 8.89 -17.50
C ILE A 98 11.36 9.32 -18.73
N PRO A 99 11.43 8.49 -19.78
CA PRO A 99 12.13 8.85 -21.02
C PRO A 99 11.49 10.08 -21.70
N GLY A 100 12.19 10.65 -22.68
CA GLY A 100 11.61 11.73 -23.50
C GLY A 100 11.52 13.09 -22.79
N ALA A 101 12.42 13.37 -21.85
CA ALA A 101 12.42 14.61 -21.06
C ALA A 101 12.35 15.89 -21.91
N GLN A 102 13.04 15.93 -23.06
CA GLN A 102 12.97 17.07 -23.98
C GLN A 102 11.56 17.27 -24.55
N MET A 103 10.96 16.21 -25.11
CA MET A 103 9.59 16.23 -25.67
C MET A 103 8.57 16.62 -24.59
N LEU A 104 8.69 16.06 -23.38
CA LEU A 104 7.82 16.43 -22.26
C LEU A 104 7.99 17.91 -21.86
N GLY A 105 9.21 18.45 -21.95
CA GLY A 105 9.50 19.85 -21.70
C GLY A 105 8.77 20.80 -22.65
N GLU A 106 8.66 20.42 -23.93
CA GLU A 106 7.92 21.18 -24.97
C GLU A 106 6.40 21.20 -24.73
N HIS A 107 5.90 20.27 -23.91
CA HIS A 107 4.48 20.13 -23.59
C HIS A 107 4.10 20.56 -22.16
N LEU A 108 4.97 21.29 -21.46
CA LEU A 108 4.63 21.86 -20.15
C LEU A 108 3.33 22.67 -20.20
N GLY A 109 2.47 22.43 -19.21
CA GLY A 109 1.15 23.04 -19.10
C GLY A 109 0.05 22.40 -19.97
N ARG A 110 0.38 21.57 -20.98
CA ARG A 110 -0.64 20.87 -21.77
C ARG A 110 -1.32 19.75 -20.97
N PRO A 111 -2.61 19.45 -21.21
CA PRO A 111 -3.29 18.31 -20.59
C PRO A 111 -2.53 17.00 -20.82
N LEU A 112 -2.34 16.19 -19.79
CA LEU A 112 -1.59 14.91 -19.88
C LEU A 112 -2.15 13.98 -20.96
N SER A 113 -3.47 13.99 -21.16
CA SER A 113 -4.19 13.25 -22.20
C SER A 113 -3.85 13.69 -23.64
N ARG A 114 -3.21 14.85 -23.82
CA ARG A 114 -2.86 15.45 -25.12
C ARG A 114 -1.34 15.54 -25.34
N ILE A 115 -0.54 14.89 -24.51
CA ILE A 115 0.93 14.82 -24.65
C ILE A 115 1.29 13.48 -25.27
N PRO A 116 2.13 13.40 -26.31
CA PRO A 116 2.57 12.12 -26.88
C PRO A 116 3.13 11.16 -25.81
N ASP A 117 2.89 9.86 -25.95
CA ASP A 117 3.44 8.86 -25.03
C ASP A 117 4.98 8.81 -25.16
N PRO A 118 5.75 9.15 -24.10
CA PRO A 118 7.22 9.06 -24.13
C PRO A 118 7.74 7.62 -24.31
N PHE A 119 6.89 6.61 -24.11
CA PHE A 119 7.23 5.19 -24.32
C PHE A 119 6.79 4.65 -25.68
N GLY A 120 6.02 5.41 -26.46
CA GLY A 120 5.56 5.03 -27.81
C GLY A 120 4.63 3.82 -27.87
N ARG A 121 3.94 3.48 -26.77
CA ARG A 121 3.04 2.31 -26.68
C ARG A 121 1.56 2.69 -26.75
N PHE A 122 1.20 3.90 -26.33
CA PHE A 122 -0.17 4.38 -26.24
C PHE A 122 -0.35 5.75 -26.91
N GLU A 123 -1.60 6.20 -27.03
CA GLU A 123 -1.95 7.44 -27.73
C GLU A 123 -1.37 8.69 -27.06
N SER A 124 -1.26 8.70 -25.73
CA SER A 124 -0.72 9.82 -24.97
C SER A 124 -0.07 9.38 -23.67
N PHE A 125 0.66 10.31 -23.04
CA PHE A 125 1.33 10.08 -21.77
C PHE A 125 0.34 9.66 -20.66
N ALA A 126 -0.85 10.25 -20.62
CA ALA A 126 -1.88 9.78 -19.69
C ALA A 126 -2.42 8.40 -20.06
N HIS A 127 -2.65 8.09 -21.34
CA HIS A 127 -3.12 6.76 -21.76
C HIS A 127 -2.16 5.67 -21.32
N HIS A 128 -0.85 5.90 -21.43
CA HIS A 128 0.16 4.99 -20.92
C HIS A 128 -0.01 4.75 -19.41
N ASN A 129 0.02 5.81 -18.62
CA ASN A 129 -0.07 5.71 -17.16
C ASN A 129 -1.41 5.11 -16.69
N ASN A 130 -2.50 5.42 -17.41
CA ASN A 130 -3.82 4.83 -17.18
C ASN A 130 -3.85 3.33 -17.50
N ALA A 131 -3.21 2.90 -18.59
CA ALA A 131 -3.08 1.49 -18.90
C ALA A 131 -2.27 0.74 -17.83
N MET A 132 -1.18 1.34 -17.34
CA MET A 132 -0.38 0.78 -16.25
C MET A 132 -1.18 0.70 -14.94
N LEU A 133 -1.98 1.72 -14.62
CA LEU A 133 -2.91 1.66 -13.48
C LEU A 133 -3.89 0.50 -13.66
N ARG A 134 -4.52 0.37 -14.83
CA ARG A 134 -5.54 -0.67 -15.06
C ARG A 134 -4.96 -2.08 -14.97
N GLU A 135 -3.84 -2.34 -15.67
CA GLU A 135 -3.12 -3.61 -15.57
C GLU A 135 -2.75 -3.94 -14.12
N PHE A 136 -2.29 -2.92 -13.39
CA PHE A 136 -2.00 -3.04 -11.98
C PHE A 136 -3.24 -3.38 -11.15
N LEU A 137 -4.39 -2.72 -11.34
CA LEU A 137 -5.61 -3.03 -10.59
C LEU A 137 -6.20 -4.40 -10.95
N ASP A 138 -6.17 -4.77 -12.23
CA ASP A 138 -6.64 -6.05 -12.76
C ASP A 138 -5.83 -7.21 -12.17
N ARG A 139 -4.49 -7.05 -12.05
CA ARG A 139 -3.60 -8.03 -11.44
C ARG A 139 -4.01 -8.41 -10.02
N PHE A 140 -4.46 -7.43 -9.22
CA PHE A 140 -4.90 -7.65 -7.84
C PHE A 140 -6.41 -7.98 -7.72
N GLY A 141 -7.09 -8.17 -8.86
CA GLY A 141 -8.49 -8.60 -8.89
C GLY A 141 -9.48 -7.57 -8.34
N PHE A 142 -9.19 -6.28 -8.46
CA PHE A 142 -10.17 -5.25 -8.09
C PHE A 142 -11.33 -5.22 -9.07
N ASP A 143 -12.54 -5.08 -8.54
CA ASP A 143 -13.75 -4.79 -9.31
C ASP A 143 -13.98 -3.28 -9.32
N TYR A 144 -13.78 -2.64 -10.47
CA TYR A 144 -13.84 -1.19 -10.60
C TYR A 144 -14.28 -0.75 -12.01
N GLU A 145 -14.79 0.47 -12.09
CA GLU A 145 -15.07 1.20 -13.32
C GLU A 145 -13.98 2.26 -13.51
N PHE A 146 -13.21 2.16 -14.58
CA PHE A 146 -12.24 3.19 -14.93
C PHE A 146 -12.95 4.39 -15.59
N VAL A 147 -12.67 5.61 -15.13
CA VAL A 147 -13.20 6.84 -15.73
C VAL A 147 -12.07 7.84 -15.93
N ALA A 148 -11.84 8.26 -17.17
CA ALA A 148 -10.93 9.35 -17.48
C ALA A 148 -11.64 10.71 -17.46
N SER A 149 -10.99 11.72 -16.90
CA SER A 149 -11.51 13.09 -16.91
C SER A 149 -11.66 13.62 -18.34
N SER A 150 -10.70 13.33 -19.22
CA SER A 150 -10.69 13.77 -20.61
C SER A 150 -11.92 13.27 -21.37
N ASP A 151 -12.31 12.01 -21.18
CA ASP A 151 -13.54 11.47 -21.76
C ASP A 151 -14.78 12.24 -21.31
N ARG A 152 -14.90 12.54 -20.02
CA ARG A 152 -16.06 13.24 -19.45
C ARG A 152 -16.13 14.70 -19.88
N TYR A 153 -14.99 15.37 -19.93
CA TYR A 153 -14.88 16.75 -20.41
C TYR A 153 -15.13 16.85 -21.92
N ASN A 154 -14.51 16.00 -22.73
CA ASN A 154 -14.59 16.07 -24.20
C ASN A 154 -15.96 15.63 -24.74
N SER A 155 -16.61 14.64 -24.11
CA SER A 155 -17.94 14.15 -24.53
C SER A 155 -19.10 15.07 -24.13
N GLY A 156 -18.85 16.06 -23.28
CA GLY A 156 -19.88 16.91 -22.70
C GLY A 156 -20.64 16.28 -21.52
N ALA A 157 -20.22 15.09 -21.05
CA ALA A 157 -20.83 14.46 -19.87
C ALA A 157 -20.73 15.32 -18.59
N PHE A 158 -19.78 16.26 -18.53
CA PHE A 158 -19.66 17.25 -17.46
C PHE A 158 -20.26 18.62 -17.79
N ASP A 159 -20.85 18.85 -18.97
CA ASP A 159 -21.24 20.20 -19.40
C ASP A 159 -22.23 20.87 -18.46
N GLU A 160 -23.25 20.16 -17.97
CA GLU A 160 -24.20 20.75 -17.02
C GLU A 160 -23.54 21.06 -15.67
N ALA A 161 -22.63 20.20 -15.23
CA ALA A 161 -21.87 20.44 -14.00
C ALA A 161 -20.93 21.65 -14.14
N LEU A 162 -20.34 21.85 -15.31
CA LEU A 162 -19.54 23.02 -15.66
C LEU A 162 -20.38 24.31 -15.68
N ARG A 163 -21.58 24.28 -16.28
CA ARG A 163 -22.53 25.41 -16.21
C ARG A 163 -22.91 25.73 -14.77
N ASN A 164 -23.17 24.71 -13.95
CA ASN A 164 -23.47 24.90 -12.54
C ASN A 164 -22.32 25.57 -11.77
N VAL A 165 -21.07 25.26 -12.10
CA VAL A 165 -19.88 25.95 -11.56
C VAL A 165 -19.86 27.42 -11.99
N LEU A 166 -20.18 27.74 -13.25
CA LEU A 166 -20.27 29.13 -13.70
C LEU A 166 -21.41 29.90 -13.01
N ARG A 167 -22.57 29.28 -12.83
CA ARG A 167 -23.71 29.87 -12.09
C ARG A 167 -23.32 30.25 -10.65
N HIS A 168 -22.41 29.50 -10.04
CA HIS A 168 -21.97 29.71 -8.66
C HIS A 168 -20.53 30.24 -8.56
N PHE A 169 -19.99 30.82 -9.64
CA PHE A 169 -18.58 31.19 -9.75
C PHE A 169 -18.12 32.10 -8.59
N ASP A 170 -18.87 33.15 -8.28
CA ASP A 170 -18.54 34.11 -7.22
C ASP A 170 -18.59 33.47 -5.82
N ALA A 171 -19.54 32.57 -5.58
CA ALA A 171 -19.64 31.84 -4.32
C ALA A 171 -18.44 30.90 -4.13
N ILE A 172 -17.99 30.25 -5.21
CA ILE A 172 -16.79 29.41 -5.20
C ILE A 172 -15.53 30.26 -4.97
N MET A 173 -15.44 31.43 -5.62
CA MET A 173 -14.37 32.40 -5.38
C MET A 173 -14.33 32.83 -3.91
N ALA A 174 -15.48 33.10 -3.28
CA ALA A 174 -15.57 33.47 -1.86
C ALA A 174 -15.06 32.35 -0.92
N VAL A 175 -15.22 31.08 -1.29
CA VAL A 175 -14.64 29.95 -0.54
C VAL A 175 -13.11 29.91 -0.72
N MET A 176 -12.63 30.16 -1.94
CA MET A 176 -11.25 29.90 -2.32
C MET A 176 -10.29 31.03 -2.00
N LEU A 177 -10.66 32.28 -2.27
CA LEU A 177 -9.79 33.46 -2.09
C LEU A 177 -9.19 33.58 -0.68
N PRO A 178 -9.94 33.34 0.43
CA PRO A 178 -9.38 33.42 1.78
C PRO A 178 -8.27 32.40 2.06
N THR A 179 -8.18 31.33 1.26
CA THR A 179 -7.17 30.26 1.41
C THR A 179 -5.88 30.54 0.65
N LEU A 180 -5.83 31.62 -0.13
CA LEU A 180 -4.76 31.92 -1.07
C LEU A 180 -3.96 33.15 -0.64
N ARG A 181 -2.66 33.15 -0.93
CA ARG A 181 -1.81 34.33 -0.78
C ARG A 181 -2.15 35.36 -1.85
N ALA A 182 -1.95 36.65 -1.57
CA ALA A 182 -2.34 37.77 -2.44
C ALA A 182 -1.95 37.59 -3.93
N LYS A 183 -0.70 37.21 -4.22
CA LYS A 183 -0.24 36.97 -5.61
C LYS A 183 -1.06 35.89 -6.32
N ARG A 184 -1.41 34.81 -5.62
CA ARG A 184 -2.20 33.72 -6.19
C ARG A 184 -3.68 34.09 -6.26
N ALA A 185 -4.21 34.77 -5.24
CA ALA A 185 -5.58 35.27 -5.23
C ALA A 185 -5.88 36.16 -6.45
N ALA A 186 -4.94 37.03 -6.83
CA ALA A 186 -5.07 37.93 -7.98
C ALA A 186 -5.14 37.19 -9.34
N THR A 187 -4.72 35.94 -9.42
CA THR A 187 -4.67 35.13 -10.66
C THR A 187 -5.54 33.88 -10.57
N TYR A 188 -6.27 33.70 -9.47
CA TYR A 188 -7.05 32.51 -9.24
C TYR A 188 -8.35 32.53 -10.04
N SER A 189 -8.68 31.39 -10.62
CA SER A 189 -9.96 31.13 -11.23
C SER A 189 -10.38 29.68 -10.94
N PRO A 190 -11.67 29.41 -10.64
CA PRO A 190 -12.28 28.09 -10.61
C PRO A 190 -12.15 27.33 -11.94
N VAL A 191 -12.08 28.06 -13.05
CA VAL A 191 -11.99 27.53 -14.42
C VAL A 191 -10.62 27.84 -14.99
N LEU A 192 -9.97 26.84 -15.59
CA LEU A 192 -8.69 26.95 -16.26
C LEU A 192 -8.91 26.74 -17.77
N PRO A 193 -9.01 27.82 -18.57
CA PRO A 193 -9.16 27.73 -20.01
C PRO A 193 -8.00 26.94 -20.65
N VAL A 194 -8.29 26.07 -21.61
CA VAL A 194 -7.25 25.57 -22.51
C VAL A 194 -6.99 26.65 -23.55
N SER A 195 -5.73 27.10 -23.63
CA SER A 195 -5.28 28.11 -24.59
C SER A 195 -5.52 27.63 -26.02
N PRO A 196 -6.30 28.35 -26.85
CA PRO A 196 -6.41 28.04 -28.27
C PRO A 196 -5.08 28.26 -29.01
N THR A 197 -4.19 29.10 -28.48
CA THR A 197 -2.88 29.39 -29.09
C THR A 197 -1.86 28.28 -28.83
N SER A 198 -1.75 27.83 -27.58
CA SER A 198 -0.65 26.95 -27.12
C SER A 198 -1.09 25.53 -26.75
N GLY A 199 -2.38 25.32 -26.54
CA GLY A 199 -2.95 24.07 -26.00
C GLY A 199 -2.70 23.86 -24.51
N ALA A 200 -2.11 24.84 -23.80
CA ALA A 200 -1.83 24.75 -22.37
C ALA A 200 -3.07 25.06 -21.51
N VAL A 201 -3.19 24.41 -20.36
CA VAL A 201 -4.17 24.74 -19.31
C VAL A 201 -3.71 26.02 -18.60
N LEU A 202 -4.43 27.11 -18.82
CA LEU A 202 -4.04 28.45 -18.35
C LEU A 202 -4.50 28.69 -16.91
N GLN A 203 -3.61 29.30 -16.13
CA GLN A 203 -3.90 29.77 -14.77
C GLN A 203 -3.98 31.29 -14.75
N VAL A 204 -5.05 31.80 -15.33
CA VAL A 204 -5.33 33.24 -15.53
C VAL A 204 -6.65 33.63 -14.87
N PRO A 205 -6.85 34.91 -14.52
CA PRO A 205 -8.17 35.42 -14.18
C PRO A 205 -9.17 35.14 -15.30
N VAL A 206 -10.40 34.85 -14.91
CA VAL A 206 -11.50 34.57 -15.84
C VAL A 206 -12.71 35.40 -15.42
N THR A 207 -13.41 35.95 -16.40
CA THR A 207 -14.74 36.57 -16.23
C THR A 207 -15.79 35.68 -16.87
N VAL A 208 -16.85 35.35 -16.14
CA VAL A 208 -18.02 34.66 -16.71
C VAL A 208 -18.79 35.64 -17.59
N VAL A 209 -18.95 35.31 -18.87
CA VAL A 209 -19.72 36.13 -19.83
C VAL A 209 -21.16 35.62 -19.89
N ASP A 210 -21.32 34.30 -20.00
CA ASP A 210 -22.63 33.64 -20.00
C ASP A 210 -22.47 32.24 -19.38
N ALA A 211 -23.10 32.04 -18.21
CA ALA A 211 -23.01 30.77 -17.50
C ALA A 211 -23.73 29.62 -18.21
N GLU A 212 -24.83 29.90 -18.91
CA GLU A 212 -25.66 28.89 -19.58
C GLU A 212 -25.07 28.47 -20.92
N ALA A 213 -24.52 29.43 -21.67
CA ALA A 213 -23.74 29.12 -22.87
C ALA A 213 -22.34 28.56 -22.55
N GLY A 214 -21.92 28.61 -21.29
CA GLY A 214 -20.60 28.16 -20.86
C GLY A 214 -19.47 29.11 -21.27
N VAL A 215 -19.76 30.37 -21.57
CA VAL A 215 -18.80 31.31 -22.17
C VAL A 215 -18.07 32.11 -21.10
N VAL A 216 -16.74 32.14 -21.23
CA VAL A 216 -15.85 32.90 -20.35
C VAL A 216 -14.88 33.77 -21.15
N ARG A 217 -14.42 34.86 -20.54
CA ARG A 217 -13.41 35.79 -21.09
C ARG A 217 -12.12 35.74 -20.28
N PHE A 218 -10.98 35.71 -20.96
CA PHE A 218 -9.64 35.67 -20.34
C PHE A 218 -8.57 36.18 -21.31
N GLU A 219 -7.33 36.33 -20.83
CA GLU A 219 -6.17 36.71 -21.65
C GLU A 219 -5.37 35.47 -22.09
N ASP A 220 -5.09 35.36 -23.39
CA ASP A 220 -4.21 34.34 -23.98
C ASP A 220 -3.20 35.02 -24.93
N ALA A 221 -1.91 34.82 -24.66
CA ALA A 221 -0.82 35.39 -25.46
C ALA A 221 -0.97 36.91 -25.77
N GLY A 222 -1.47 37.69 -24.79
CA GLY A 222 -1.67 39.14 -24.89
C GLY A 222 -2.92 39.57 -25.67
N LYS A 223 -3.85 38.64 -25.92
CA LYS A 223 -5.15 38.91 -26.53
C LYS A 223 -6.28 38.49 -25.60
N THR A 224 -7.32 39.30 -25.55
CA THR A 224 -8.59 38.93 -24.92
C THR A 224 -9.29 37.88 -25.78
N VAL A 225 -9.63 36.74 -25.17
CA VAL A 225 -10.32 35.61 -25.80
C VAL A 225 -11.64 35.36 -25.07
N GLU A 226 -12.71 35.16 -25.82
CA GLU A 226 -13.97 34.59 -25.33
C GLU A 226 -14.11 33.17 -25.86
N GLN A 227 -14.29 32.20 -24.96
CA GLN A 227 -14.44 30.80 -25.35
C GLN A 227 -15.44 30.06 -24.46
N SER A 228 -16.02 28.98 -24.99
CA SER A 228 -16.79 28.05 -24.18
C SER A 228 -15.87 27.20 -23.30
N ILE A 229 -16.28 26.88 -22.08
CA ILE A 229 -15.57 25.97 -21.16
C ILE A 229 -15.96 24.50 -21.38
N LEU A 230 -16.97 24.26 -22.23
CA LEU A 230 -17.56 22.96 -22.52
C LEU A 230 -16.74 22.18 -23.55
N GLY A 231 -17.04 20.89 -23.72
CA GLY A 231 -16.40 20.06 -24.76
C GLY A 231 -14.88 19.96 -24.65
N GLY A 232 -14.34 20.00 -23.43
CA GLY A 232 -12.90 19.88 -23.17
C GLY A 232 -12.07 21.12 -23.50
N ALA A 233 -12.70 22.28 -23.71
CA ALA A 233 -12.01 23.56 -23.92
C ALA A 233 -11.53 24.23 -22.62
N ALA A 234 -11.86 23.66 -21.45
CA ALA A 234 -11.33 24.07 -20.16
C ALA A 234 -11.19 22.87 -19.22
N LYS A 235 -10.47 23.09 -18.12
CA LYS A 235 -10.38 22.18 -16.97
C LYS A 235 -10.72 22.97 -15.72
N LEU A 236 -11.53 22.43 -14.81
CA LEU A 236 -11.72 23.07 -13.52
C LEU A 236 -10.45 22.98 -12.67
N GLN A 237 -10.22 24.01 -11.86
CA GLN A 237 -9.18 24.00 -10.86
C GLN A 237 -9.45 22.86 -9.87
N TRP A 238 -8.42 22.09 -9.53
CA TRP A 238 -8.57 20.77 -8.90
C TRP A 238 -9.49 20.69 -7.66
N LYS A 239 -9.59 21.70 -6.78
CA LYS A 239 -10.53 21.65 -5.63
C LYS A 239 -11.99 21.83 -6.05
N VAL A 240 -12.20 22.62 -7.11
CA VAL A 240 -13.51 22.85 -7.71
C VAL A 240 -13.88 21.63 -8.56
N ASP A 241 -12.92 21.09 -9.30
CA ASP A 241 -13.07 19.87 -10.09
C ASP A 241 -13.45 18.68 -9.22
N TRP A 242 -12.77 18.49 -8.08
CA TRP A 242 -13.06 17.41 -7.14
C TRP A 242 -14.47 17.51 -6.56
N ALA A 243 -14.89 18.73 -6.18
CA ALA A 243 -16.25 18.97 -5.70
C ALA A 243 -17.30 18.73 -6.79
N MET A 244 -17.05 19.21 -8.01
CA MET A 244 -17.94 19.01 -9.16
C MET A 244 -18.06 17.52 -9.49
N ARG A 245 -16.94 16.79 -9.49
CA ARG A 245 -16.85 15.34 -9.74
C ARG A 245 -17.70 14.54 -8.77
N TRP A 246 -17.64 14.86 -7.47
CA TRP A 246 -18.51 14.23 -6.47
C TRP A 246 -19.99 14.31 -6.82
N LEU A 247 -20.44 15.46 -7.29
CA LEU A 247 -21.84 15.68 -7.65
C LEU A 247 -22.18 15.01 -8.99
N ALA A 248 -21.36 15.23 -10.01
CA ALA A 248 -21.60 14.73 -11.36
C ALA A 248 -21.59 13.20 -11.44
N LEU A 249 -20.74 12.54 -10.64
CA LEU A 249 -20.67 11.08 -10.58
C LEU A 249 -21.53 10.47 -9.45
N GLY A 250 -22.11 11.31 -8.59
CA GLY A 250 -22.96 10.88 -7.48
C GLY A 250 -22.19 10.07 -6.42
N VAL A 251 -20.95 10.49 -6.13
CA VAL A 251 -20.03 9.85 -5.18
C VAL A 251 -20.57 9.96 -3.76
N ASP A 252 -20.62 8.83 -3.06
CA ASP A 252 -21.09 8.75 -1.68
C ASP A 252 -19.97 8.49 -0.68
N TYR A 253 -18.89 7.87 -1.13
CA TYR A 253 -17.72 7.57 -0.32
C TYR A 253 -16.41 7.80 -1.08
N GLU A 254 -15.51 8.59 -0.53
CA GLU A 254 -14.13 8.70 -1.03
C GLU A 254 -13.16 8.94 0.14
N MET A 255 -12.06 8.19 0.13
CA MET A 255 -10.98 8.35 1.09
C MET A 255 -9.88 9.23 0.49
N TYR A 256 -9.10 9.91 1.32
CA TYR A 256 -7.95 10.66 0.83
C TYR A 256 -6.86 10.78 1.90
N GLY A 257 -5.63 10.98 1.45
CA GLY A 257 -4.46 11.13 2.32
C GLY A 257 -4.52 12.37 3.20
N LYS A 258 -3.84 12.32 4.34
CA LYS A 258 -3.76 13.42 5.31
C LYS A 258 -3.28 14.74 4.70
N ASP A 259 -2.42 14.69 3.68
CA ASP A 259 -1.95 15.86 2.95
C ASP A 259 -3.02 16.56 2.12
N LEU A 260 -4.17 15.90 1.87
CA LEU A 260 -5.32 16.47 1.18
C LEU A 260 -6.40 17.01 2.13
N THR A 261 -6.19 17.00 3.45
CA THR A 261 -7.19 17.40 4.47
C THR A 261 -7.83 18.76 4.19
N ASP A 262 -7.03 19.82 4.08
CA ASP A 262 -7.55 21.18 3.83
C ASP A 262 -8.30 21.27 2.51
N SER A 263 -7.87 20.49 1.53
CA SER A 263 -8.45 20.46 0.21
C SER A 263 -9.79 19.73 0.19
N GLY A 264 -9.91 18.63 0.93
CA GLY A 264 -11.18 17.96 1.16
C GLY A 264 -12.16 18.80 1.99
N VAL A 265 -11.68 19.72 2.83
CA VAL A 265 -12.54 20.71 3.52
C VAL A 265 -13.08 21.75 2.54
N GLN A 266 -12.22 22.36 1.71
CA GLN A 266 -12.68 23.37 0.75
C GLN A 266 -13.58 22.76 -0.33
N SER A 267 -13.22 21.60 -0.89
CA SER A 267 -14.05 20.89 -1.88
C SER A 267 -15.40 20.52 -1.30
N GLY A 268 -15.48 20.19 0.01
CA GLY A 268 -16.74 19.95 0.70
C GLY A 268 -17.65 21.18 0.79
N ARG A 269 -17.06 22.37 1.02
CA ARG A 269 -17.79 23.64 1.01
C ARG A 269 -18.26 23.99 -0.41
N ILE A 270 -17.42 23.75 -1.41
CA ILE A 270 -17.77 23.96 -2.82
C ILE A 270 -18.89 23.01 -3.24
N ALA A 271 -18.86 21.74 -2.84
CA ALA A 271 -19.93 20.79 -3.11
C ALA A 271 -21.28 21.28 -2.55
N ALA A 272 -21.30 21.88 -1.36
CA ALA A 272 -22.49 22.50 -0.79
C ALA A 272 -22.95 23.74 -1.59
N VAL A 273 -22.01 24.59 -2.03
CA VAL A 273 -22.30 25.73 -2.92
C VAL A 273 -22.93 25.27 -4.23
N LEU A 274 -22.48 24.14 -4.78
CA LEU A 274 -23.01 23.54 -6.00
C LEU A 274 -24.34 22.78 -5.79
N GLY A 275 -24.91 22.81 -4.58
CA GLY A 275 -26.19 22.18 -4.24
C GLY A 275 -26.11 20.70 -3.87
N GLY A 276 -24.91 20.15 -3.68
CA GLY A 276 -24.68 18.75 -3.33
C GLY A 276 -24.20 18.55 -1.90
N ARG A 277 -23.91 17.30 -1.56
CA ARG A 277 -23.40 16.91 -0.24
C ARG A 277 -22.10 16.15 -0.40
N LYS A 278 -21.06 16.61 0.29
CA LYS A 278 -19.75 15.94 0.39
C LYS A 278 -19.92 14.42 0.67
N PRO A 279 -19.15 13.54 0.01
CA PRO A 279 -19.09 12.12 0.35
C PRO A 279 -18.72 11.88 1.81
N GLU A 280 -19.16 10.75 2.35
CA GLU A 280 -18.53 10.20 3.56
C GLU A 280 -17.10 9.75 3.24
N GLY A 281 -16.26 9.58 4.25
CA GLY A 281 -14.88 9.19 3.98
C GLY A 281 -14.01 9.05 5.22
N LEU A 282 -12.78 8.64 4.96
CA LEU A 282 -11.70 8.51 5.93
C LEU A 282 -10.49 9.30 5.44
N ILE A 283 -9.90 10.08 6.35
CA ILE A 283 -8.57 10.66 6.14
C ILE A 283 -7.54 9.65 6.65
N TYR A 284 -6.72 9.10 5.76
CA TYR A 284 -5.67 8.16 6.14
C TYR A 284 -4.30 8.82 6.26
N GLU A 285 -3.47 8.24 7.11
CA GLU A 285 -2.11 8.70 7.35
C GLU A 285 -1.12 8.31 6.25
N LEU A 286 0.05 8.97 6.29
CA LEU A 286 1.12 8.82 5.31
C LEU A 286 2.08 7.67 5.66
N PHE A 287 2.80 7.20 4.64
CA PHE A 287 3.98 6.37 4.83
C PHE A 287 5.23 7.20 5.10
N LEU A 288 6.06 6.70 6.00
CA LEU A 288 7.35 7.22 6.38
C LEU A 288 8.45 6.25 5.96
N ASP A 289 9.66 6.72 5.70
CA ASP A 289 10.80 5.85 5.45
C ASP A 289 11.37 5.27 6.76
N GLU A 290 12.51 4.60 6.68
CA GLU A 290 13.20 4.01 7.83
C GLU A 290 13.68 5.05 8.86
N ASN A 291 13.87 6.31 8.44
CA ASN A 291 14.27 7.42 9.31
C ASN A 291 13.08 8.21 9.85
N GLY A 292 11.85 7.81 9.51
CA GLY A 292 10.63 8.52 9.90
C GLY A 292 10.33 9.75 9.03
N GLU A 293 10.99 9.92 7.89
CA GLU A 293 10.72 11.01 6.96
C GLU A 293 9.58 10.67 5.99
N LYS A 294 8.86 11.67 5.48
CA LYS A 294 7.85 11.44 4.45
C LYS A 294 8.49 10.83 3.20
N ILE A 295 7.95 9.70 2.74
CA ILE A 295 8.33 9.10 1.46
C ILE A 295 7.91 10.03 0.32
N SER A 296 8.83 10.24 -0.63
CA SER A 296 8.54 11.06 -1.81
C SER A 296 9.16 10.46 -3.06
N LYS A 297 8.43 10.55 -4.18
CA LYS A 297 8.88 10.05 -5.48
C LYS A 297 10.23 10.65 -5.91
N SER A 298 10.52 11.91 -5.57
CA SER A 298 11.78 12.58 -5.91
C SER A 298 12.99 12.07 -5.12
N LYS A 299 12.79 11.60 -3.88
CA LYS A 299 13.87 11.05 -3.06
C LYS A 299 14.15 9.57 -3.36
N GLY A 300 13.21 8.87 -4.00
CA GLY A 300 13.33 7.43 -4.26
C GLY A 300 13.45 6.58 -2.99
N ASN A 301 13.07 7.12 -1.82
CA ASN A 301 13.31 6.54 -0.50
C ASN A 301 12.20 5.57 -0.04
N GLY A 302 11.28 5.19 -0.93
CA GLY A 302 10.12 4.36 -0.61
C GLY A 302 10.21 2.97 -1.23
N LEU A 303 9.76 1.97 -0.47
CA LEU A 303 9.57 0.60 -0.96
C LEU A 303 8.44 0.57 -2.02
N THR A 304 8.73 0.08 -3.22
CA THR A 304 7.72 -0.14 -4.26
C THR A 304 6.93 -1.42 -4.03
N ILE A 305 5.84 -1.60 -4.76
CA ILE A 305 5.02 -2.80 -4.68
C ILE A 305 5.80 -4.00 -5.23
N GLU A 306 6.48 -3.83 -6.35
CA GLU A 306 7.34 -4.85 -6.96
C GLU A 306 8.45 -5.27 -6.00
N GLN A 307 9.10 -4.31 -5.32
CA GLN A 307 10.08 -4.61 -4.30
C GLN A 307 9.45 -5.40 -3.14
N TRP A 308 8.26 -5.00 -2.65
CA TRP A 308 7.55 -5.79 -1.65
C TRP A 308 7.31 -7.22 -2.14
N LEU A 309 6.83 -7.38 -3.38
CA LEU A 309 6.52 -8.67 -3.99
C LEU A 309 7.76 -9.47 -4.40
N THR A 310 8.98 -8.93 -4.30
CA THR A 310 10.21 -9.72 -4.37
C THR A 310 10.43 -10.49 -3.06
N TYR A 311 10.04 -9.90 -1.92
CA TYR A 311 10.41 -10.38 -0.59
C TYR A 311 9.24 -10.81 0.31
N GLY A 312 8.01 -10.51 -0.08
CA GLY A 312 6.77 -10.83 0.64
C GLY A 312 5.67 -11.19 -0.35
N SER A 313 4.41 -11.31 0.09
CA SER A 313 3.28 -11.69 -0.76
C SER A 313 2.30 -10.53 -0.96
N GLU A 314 1.39 -10.68 -1.92
CA GLU A 314 0.25 -9.77 -2.10
C GLU A 314 -0.61 -9.72 -0.83
N ASP A 315 -0.78 -10.88 -0.18
CA ASP A 315 -1.42 -11.05 1.11
C ASP A 315 -0.76 -10.25 2.25
N SER A 316 0.57 -10.35 2.38
CA SER A 316 1.28 -9.63 3.43
C SER A 316 1.29 -8.12 3.19
N LEU A 317 1.33 -7.70 1.92
CA LEU A 317 1.13 -6.30 1.55
C LEU A 317 -0.29 -5.85 1.90
N GLY A 318 -1.31 -6.63 1.55
CA GLY A 318 -2.71 -6.35 1.87
C GLY A 318 -2.93 -6.17 3.37
N LEU A 319 -2.39 -7.08 4.19
CA LEU A 319 -2.42 -6.95 5.66
C LEU A 319 -1.72 -5.67 6.12
N TYR A 320 -0.53 -5.41 5.57
CA TYR A 320 0.23 -4.23 5.93
C TYR A 320 -0.55 -2.94 5.67
N LEU A 321 -1.25 -2.86 4.54
CA LEU A 321 -2.06 -1.71 4.16
C LEU A 321 -3.39 -1.64 4.92
N TYR A 322 -3.98 -2.77 5.31
CA TYR A 322 -5.22 -2.85 6.10
C TYR A 322 -5.08 -2.19 7.48
N ARG A 323 -3.99 -2.47 8.20
CA ARG A 323 -3.89 -2.10 9.62
C ARG A 323 -4.00 -0.58 9.83
N GLU A 324 -4.59 -0.13 10.93
CA GLU A 324 -4.42 1.23 11.48
C GLU A 324 -4.34 2.37 10.43
N PRO A 325 -5.37 2.58 9.59
CA PRO A 325 -5.29 3.53 8.47
C PRO A 325 -5.13 4.99 8.92
N LYS A 326 -5.41 5.30 10.19
CA LYS A 326 -5.27 6.61 10.83
C LYS A 326 -3.91 6.84 11.49
N SER A 327 -2.97 5.89 11.38
CA SER A 327 -1.62 5.97 11.94
C SER A 327 -0.57 6.03 10.84
N ALA A 328 0.43 6.89 10.99
CA ALA A 328 1.58 6.91 10.09
C ALA A 328 2.37 5.60 10.23
N LYS A 329 2.87 5.08 9.12
CA LYS A 329 3.56 3.78 9.08
C LYS A 329 4.90 3.90 8.41
N SER A 330 5.92 3.29 8.98
CA SER A 330 7.18 3.13 8.28
C SER A 330 6.99 2.21 7.06
N LEU A 331 7.75 2.38 5.99
CA LEU A 331 7.63 1.56 4.79
C LEU A 331 9.02 1.36 4.20
N HIS A 332 9.67 0.31 4.67
CA HIS A 332 11.02 -0.09 4.32
C HIS A 332 11.13 -1.63 4.36
N PRO A 333 12.15 -2.25 3.74
CA PRO A 333 12.25 -3.71 3.65
C PRO A 333 12.18 -4.47 4.99
N GLY A 334 12.57 -3.83 6.10
CA GLY A 334 12.56 -4.43 7.44
C GLY A 334 11.17 -4.77 7.99
N VAL A 335 10.08 -4.19 7.45
CA VAL A 335 8.71 -4.48 7.93
C VAL A 335 8.11 -5.74 7.26
N ILE A 336 8.66 -6.15 6.12
CA ILE A 336 8.10 -7.24 5.30
C ILE A 336 8.05 -8.56 6.07
N PRO A 337 9.12 -9.01 6.76
CA PRO A 337 9.11 -10.33 7.40
C PRO A 337 7.98 -10.48 8.42
N ARG A 338 7.80 -9.46 9.26
CA ARG A 338 6.73 -9.43 10.25
C ARG A 338 5.36 -9.39 9.60
N ALA A 339 5.18 -8.63 8.52
CA ALA A 339 3.91 -8.59 7.81
C ALA A 339 3.52 -9.95 7.20
N VAL A 340 4.51 -10.72 6.73
CA VAL A 340 4.29 -12.10 6.24
C VAL A 340 3.86 -13.01 7.40
N ASP A 341 4.62 -13.02 8.49
CA ASP A 341 4.28 -13.86 9.65
C ASP A 341 2.93 -13.50 10.27
N ASP A 342 2.66 -12.21 10.46
CA ASP A 342 1.38 -11.74 11.01
C ASP A 342 0.21 -12.19 10.10
N TYR A 343 0.36 -12.15 8.77
CA TYR A 343 -0.69 -12.61 7.84
C TYR A 343 -1.02 -14.09 8.06
N TRP A 344 -0.01 -14.95 8.04
CA TRP A 344 -0.23 -16.39 8.19
C TRP A 344 -0.80 -16.75 9.56
N GLN A 345 -0.36 -16.06 10.62
CA GLN A 345 -0.96 -16.23 11.95
C GLN A 345 -2.43 -15.82 12.02
N PHE A 346 -2.83 -14.76 11.31
CA PHE A 346 -4.23 -14.36 11.22
C PHE A 346 -5.04 -15.33 10.35
N ALA A 347 -4.45 -15.80 9.25
CA ALA A 347 -5.12 -16.68 8.30
C ALA A 347 -5.42 -18.06 8.90
N GLU A 348 -4.43 -18.67 9.57
CA GLU A 348 -4.57 -19.96 10.28
C GLU A 348 -5.73 -19.96 11.29
N LYS A 349 -5.89 -18.85 12.02
CA LYS A 349 -6.90 -18.74 13.09
C LYS A 349 -8.31 -18.44 12.56
N LEU A 350 -8.44 -17.97 11.32
CA LEU A 350 -9.69 -17.41 10.82
C LEU A 350 -10.84 -18.44 10.87
N ALA A 351 -10.60 -19.64 10.36
CA ALA A 351 -11.64 -20.67 10.24
C ALA A 351 -12.17 -21.17 11.60
N THR A 352 -11.35 -21.11 12.66
CA THR A 352 -11.71 -21.59 14.00
C THR A 352 -12.34 -20.51 14.89
N GLN A 353 -12.32 -19.25 14.47
CA GLN A 353 -12.88 -18.13 15.21
C GLN A 353 -14.42 -18.09 15.08
N PRO A 354 -15.15 -17.70 16.15
CA PRO A 354 -16.56 -17.32 16.01
C PRO A 354 -16.70 -16.07 15.15
N ILE A 355 -17.86 -15.87 14.53
CA ILE A 355 -18.07 -14.83 13.50
C ILE A 355 -17.68 -13.43 13.98
N GLU A 356 -17.96 -13.07 15.23
CA GLU A 356 -17.60 -11.77 15.79
C GLU A 356 -16.09 -11.55 15.84
N GLN A 357 -15.32 -12.61 16.10
CA GLN A 357 -13.86 -12.58 16.08
C GLN A 357 -13.32 -12.61 14.65
N GLN A 358 -13.95 -13.36 13.74
CA GLN A 358 -13.59 -13.35 12.31
C GLN A 358 -13.71 -11.96 11.73
N LEU A 359 -14.78 -11.22 12.03
CA LEU A 359 -14.96 -9.84 11.54
C LEU A 359 -13.93 -8.85 12.11
N GLY A 360 -13.29 -9.18 13.23
CA GLY A 360 -12.14 -8.45 13.78
C GLY A 360 -10.80 -8.87 13.18
N ASN A 361 -10.74 -10.04 12.53
CA ASN A 361 -9.54 -10.57 11.89
C ASN A 361 -9.29 -9.86 10.55
N PRO A 362 -8.12 -9.21 10.35
CA PRO A 362 -7.79 -8.54 9.10
C PRO A 362 -7.93 -9.40 7.84
N VAL A 363 -7.59 -10.69 7.93
CA VAL A 363 -7.60 -11.61 6.79
C VAL A 363 -9.02 -11.84 6.29
N TRP A 364 -10.04 -11.78 7.16
CA TRP A 364 -11.44 -11.84 6.74
C TRP A 364 -11.78 -10.74 5.73
N HIS A 365 -11.25 -9.52 5.91
CA HIS A 365 -11.53 -8.39 5.01
C HIS A 365 -10.80 -8.52 3.68
N LEU A 366 -9.58 -9.07 3.70
CA LEU A 366 -8.76 -9.27 2.49
C LEU A 366 -9.30 -10.40 1.61
N THR A 367 -9.82 -11.46 2.24
CA THR A 367 -10.30 -12.68 1.59
C THR A 367 -11.82 -12.76 1.46
N HIS A 368 -12.54 -11.77 2.01
CA HIS A 368 -14.01 -11.77 2.13
C HIS A 368 -14.59 -12.96 2.90
N GLY A 369 -13.87 -13.41 3.92
CA GLY A 369 -14.22 -14.63 4.65
C GLY A 369 -14.09 -15.91 3.82
N ARG A 370 -13.44 -15.84 2.63
CA ARG A 370 -13.14 -17.00 1.78
C ARG A 370 -11.68 -17.35 1.90
N GLY A 371 -11.35 -18.31 2.74
CA GLY A 371 -9.97 -18.78 2.79
C GLY A 371 -9.81 -19.79 3.90
N GLU A 372 -9.46 -21.00 3.51
CA GLU A 372 -8.77 -21.93 4.39
C GLU A 372 -7.30 -21.74 4.05
N ALA A 373 -6.56 -21.11 4.97
CA ALA A 373 -5.12 -21.08 4.90
C ALA A 373 -4.62 -22.14 5.87
N ASP A 374 -3.86 -23.10 5.35
CA ASP A 374 -3.16 -24.04 6.20
C ASP A 374 -2.14 -23.29 7.07
N ALA A 375 -1.88 -23.83 8.26
CA ALA A 375 -0.81 -23.35 9.11
C ALA A 375 0.52 -23.47 8.37
N LEU A 376 1.33 -22.41 8.37
CA LEU A 376 2.70 -22.53 7.88
C LEU A 376 3.49 -23.45 8.82
N PRO A 377 4.12 -24.53 8.31
CA PRO A 377 4.96 -25.40 9.14
C PRO A 377 6.14 -24.66 9.78
N VAL A 378 6.62 -23.60 9.12
CA VAL A 378 7.77 -22.79 9.53
C VAL A 378 7.44 -21.32 9.29
N THR A 379 7.71 -20.47 10.29
CA THR A 379 7.53 -19.02 10.14
C THR A 379 8.52 -18.44 9.12
N TYR A 380 8.12 -17.38 8.43
CA TYR A 380 8.99 -16.69 7.50
C TYR A 380 10.22 -16.09 8.19
N GLY A 381 10.08 -15.59 9.42
CA GLY A 381 11.21 -15.18 10.24
C GLY A 381 12.21 -16.33 10.48
N LEU A 382 11.75 -17.54 10.81
CA LEU A 382 12.65 -18.70 10.99
C LEU A 382 13.32 -19.10 9.67
N LEU A 383 12.59 -19.06 8.56
CA LEU A 383 13.12 -19.31 7.23
C LEU A 383 14.22 -18.31 6.84
N LEU A 384 14.04 -17.01 7.11
CA LEU A 384 15.05 -15.98 6.89
C LEU A 384 16.34 -16.24 7.68
N ASN A 385 16.22 -16.74 8.90
CA ASN A 385 17.39 -17.08 9.71
C ASN A 385 18.14 -18.29 9.14
N LEU A 386 17.43 -19.30 8.64
CA LEU A 386 18.04 -20.45 7.97
C LEU A 386 18.83 -20.00 6.73
N VAL A 387 18.22 -19.24 5.82
CA VAL A 387 18.92 -18.76 4.61
C VAL A 387 20.08 -17.81 4.95
N GLY A 388 19.95 -17.01 6.01
CA GLY A 388 21.02 -16.15 6.51
C GLY A 388 22.27 -16.93 6.87
N VAL A 389 22.12 -18.06 7.56
CA VAL A 389 23.25 -18.92 7.93
C VAL A 389 23.91 -19.60 6.74
N LEU A 390 23.09 -20.05 5.78
CA LEU A 390 23.57 -20.61 4.51
C LEU A 390 24.33 -19.57 3.66
N GLY A 391 24.14 -18.28 3.95
CA GLY A 391 24.85 -17.17 3.34
C GLY A 391 24.34 -16.84 1.93
N ALA A 392 25.08 -15.98 1.21
CA ALA A 392 24.67 -15.47 -0.10
C ALA A 392 24.49 -16.55 -1.18
N ALA A 393 25.12 -17.72 -1.01
CA ALA A 393 25.08 -18.83 -1.96
C ALA A 393 24.02 -19.89 -1.60
N ALA A 394 23.11 -19.60 -0.66
CA ALA A 394 22.02 -20.49 -0.31
C ALA A 394 21.19 -20.86 -1.54
N THR A 395 20.90 -22.15 -1.71
CA THR A 395 20.07 -22.68 -2.80
C THR A 395 18.74 -23.18 -2.28
N ARG A 396 17.73 -23.23 -3.16
CA ARG A 396 16.39 -23.75 -2.82
C ARG A 396 16.48 -25.20 -2.32
N GLU A 397 17.32 -26.02 -2.95
CA GLU A 397 17.53 -27.43 -2.62
C GLU A 397 18.12 -27.59 -1.23
N GLN A 398 19.12 -26.76 -0.87
CA GLN A 398 19.69 -26.76 0.47
C GLN A 398 18.63 -26.38 1.51
N VAL A 399 17.86 -25.33 1.27
CA VAL A 399 16.81 -24.90 2.22
C VAL A 399 15.80 -26.02 2.47
N TRP A 400 15.32 -26.68 1.42
CA TRP A 400 14.39 -27.81 1.55
C TRP A 400 15.00 -29.01 2.27
N SER A 401 16.30 -29.27 2.10
CA SER A 401 16.99 -30.33 2.86
C SER A 401 16.97 -30.11 4.38
N TYR A 402 17.02 -28.85 4.83
CA TYR A 402 16.90 -28.52 6.26
C TYR A 402 15.45 -28.49 6.73
N LEU A 403 14.52 -28.02 5.88
CA LEU A 403 13.09 -28.06 6.20
C LEU A 403 12.59 -29.49 6.42
N ALA A 404 13.22 -30.50 5.81
CA ALA A 404 12.91 -31.92 6.05
C ALA A 404 13.08 -32.37 7.52
N ASN A 405 13.84 -31.62 8.34
CA ASN A 405 13.95 -31.88 9.78
C ASN A 405 12.68 -31.46 10.55
N TYR A 406 11.85 -30.58 9.98
CA TYR A 406 10.73 -29.90 10.66
C TYR A 406 9.38 -30.21 10.04
N VAL A 407 9.34 -30.37 8.72
CA VAL A 407 8.12 -30.45 7.94
C VAL A 407 7.90 -31.92 7.57
N PRO A 408 6.78 -32.54 8.00
CA PRO A 408 6.38 -33.85 7.50
C PRO A 408 6.19 -33.78 5.98
N ASP A 409 6.65 -34.82 5.27
CA ASP A 409 6.57 -34.87 3.81
C ASP A 409 7.08 -33.59 3.14
N ALA A 410 8.29 -33.16 3.48
CA ALA A 410 8.95 -31.94 3.01
C ALA A 410 9.30 -31.94 1.50
N ALA A 411 8.28 -32.13 0.66
CA ALA A 411 8.32 -31.95 -0.77
C ALA A 411 7.77 -30.55 -1.11
N PRO A 412 8.47 -29.75 -1.93
CA PRO A 412 7.98 -28.42 -2.33
C PRO A 412 6.56 -28.44 -2.92
N GLU A 413 6.22 -29.49 -3.66
CA GLU A 413 4.93 -29.67 -4.32
C GLU A 413 3.79 -29.90 -3.32
N ALA A 414 4.09 -30.46 -2.15
CA ALA A 414 3.14 -30.66 -1.07
C ALA A 414 2.89 -29.38 -0.24
N HIS A 415 3.80 -28.39 -0.35
CA HIS A 415 3.79 -27.17 0.46
C HIS A 415 4.02 -25.91 -0.41
N PRO A 416 3.14 -25.62 -1.40
CA PRO A 416 3.37 -24.58 -2.40
C PRO A 416 3.51 -23.16 -1.80
N ALA A 417 2.77 -22.87 -0.73
CA ALA A 417 2.88 -21.59 -0.03
C ALA A 417 4.26 -21.41 0.63
N LEU A 418 4.76 -22.45 1.28
CA LEU A 418 6.10 -22.44 1.88
C LEU A 418 7.19 -22.35 0.80
N ASP A 419 7.04 -23.05 -0.32
CA ASP A 419 8.01 -22.98 -1.42
C ASP A 419 8.12 -21.56 -2.03
N ALA A 420 6.98 -20.88 -2.19
CA ALA A 420 6.97 -19.49 -2.61
C ALA A 420 7.71 -18.59 -1.59
N LEU A 421 7.55 -18.85 -0.28
CA LEU A 421 8.29 -18.15 0.76
C LEU A 421 9.79 -18.48 0.77
N VAL A 422 10.20 -19.70 0.42
CA VAL A 422 11.63 -20.07 0.24
C VAL A 422 12.27 -19.20 -0.83
N GLY A 423 11.64 -19.04 -1.99
CA GLY A 423 12.15 -18.16 -3.04
C GLY A 423 12.30 -16.70 -2.59
N ARG A 424 11.31 -16.20 -1.85
CA ARG A 424 11.31 -14.83 -1.28
C ARG A 424 12.39 -14.64 -0.21
N ALA A 425 12.58 -15.64 0.64
CA ALA A 425 13.59 -15.62 1.69
C ALA A 425 14.99 -15.60 1.09
N LEU A 426 15.25 -16.39 0.04
CA LEU A 426 16.52 -16.39 -0.67
C LEU A 426 16.82 -15.01 -1.28
N ALA A 427 15.82 -14.38 -1.91
CA ALA A 427 15.97 -13.03 -2.45
C ALA A 427 16.24 -12.00 -1.35
N TYR A 428 15.47 -12.03 -0.24
CA TYR A 428 15.66 -11.12 0.88
C TYR A 428 17.05 -11.29 1.52
N ASN A 429 17.50 -12.53 1.66
CA ASN A 429 18.82 -12.84 2.19
C ASN A 429 19.92 -12.27 1.32
N ARG A 430 19.88 -12.54 0.01
CA ARG A 430 20.84 -12.02 -0.97
C ARG A 430 20.97 -10.50 -0.90
N ASP A 431 19.85 -9.80 -0.79
CA ASP A 431 19.81 -8.35 -0.97
C ASP A 431 20.00 -7.57 0.35
N PHE A 432 19.60 -8.11 1.50
CA PHE A 432 19.60 -7.38 2.77
C PHE A 432 20.34 -8.04 3.93
N VAL A 433 20.40 -9.37 3.98
CA VAL A 433 20.98 -10.07 5.14
C VAL A 433 22.44 -10.40 4.88
N ALA A 434 22.71 -11.23 3.86
CA ALA A 434 24.04 -11.73 3.55
C ALA A 434 25.12 -10.64 3.39
N PRO A 435 24.85 -9.47 2.78
CA PRO A 435 25.85 -8.39 2.68
C PRO A 435 26.32 -7.84 4.03
N GLY A 436 25.49 -7.93 5.08
CA GLY A 436 25.78 -7.40 6.41
C GLY A 436 26.33 -8.43 7.40
N LEU A 437 26.42 -9.71 7.02
CA LEU A 437 26.86 -10.76 7.94
C LEU A 437 28.38 -10.69 8.16
N VAL A 438 28.77 -10.41 9.40
CA VAL A 438 30.18 -10.40 9.82
C VAL A 438 30.32 -11.30 11.04
N ARG A 439 30.91 -12.47 10.82
CA ARG A 439 31.23 -13.41 11.91
C ARG A 439 32.52 -12.97 12.58
N ARG A 440 32.44 -12.51 13.83
CA ARG A 440 33.63 -12.16 14.62
C ARG A 440 34.22 -13.39 15.31
N ALA A 441 35.47 -13.27 15.74
CA ALA A 441 36.09 -14.24 16.65
C ALA A 441 35.39 -14.19 18.04
N PRO A 442 35.21 -15.34 18.71
CA PRO A 442 34.81 -15.36 20.12
C PRO A 442 35.94 -14.85 21.01
N THR A 443 35.60 -14.18 22.12
CA THR A 443 36.54 -13.91 23.21
C THR A 443 36.86 -15.20 23.97
N ALA A 444 37.91 -15.21 24.79
CA ALA A 444 38.32 -16.41 25.54
C ALA A 444 37.18 -17.05 26.37
N ASN A 445 36.38 -16.22 27.04
CA ASN A 445 35.23 -16.69 27.84
C ASN A 445 34.10 -17.24 26.96
N GLU A 446 33.79 -16.56 25.85
CA GLU A 446 32.79 -17.03 24.88
C GLU A 446 33.24 -18.33 24.21
N ALA A 447 34.53 -18.47 23.89
CA ALA A 447 35.10 -19.67 23.31
C ALA A 447 35.02 -20.86 24.29
N ALA A 448 35.26 -20.64 25.59
CA ALA A 448 35.04 -21.66 26.61
C ALA A 448 33.57 -22.10 26.70
N ALA A 449 32.63 -21.15 26.68
CA ALA A 449 31.20 -21.42 26.67
C ALA A 449 30.75 -22.16 25.40
N LEU A 450 31.29 -21.78 24.23
CA LEU A 450 31.04 -22.44 22.94
C LEU A 450 31.53 -23.90 22.93
N ARG A 451 32.71 -24.19 23.48
CA ARG A 451 33.20 -25.58 23.64
C ARG A 451 32.27 -26.40 24.54
N ALA A 452 31.78 -25.80 25.63
CA ALA A 452 30.83 -26.47 26.52
C ALA A 452 29.48 -26.72 25.82
N LEU A 453 29.00 -25.75 25.03
CA LEU A 453 27.80 -25.91 24.22
C LEU A 453 27.98 -27.02 23.17
N ASP A 454 29.11 -27.08 22.48
CA ASP A 454 29.42 -28.14 21.51
C ASP A 454 29.36 -29.54 22.13
N ALA A 455 29.97 -29.70 23.31
CA ALA A 455 29.95 -30.96 24.06
C ALA A 455 28.53 -31.33 24.55
N ALA A 456 27.77 -30.33 25.01
CA ALA A 456 26.41 -30.53 25.47
C ALA A 456 25.46 -30.92 24.32
N LEU A 457 25.63 -30.30 23.15
CA LEU A 457 24.91 -30.63 21.92
C LEU A 457 25.21 -32.05 21.43
N LEU A 458 26.47 -32.49 21.50
CA LEU A 458 26.85 -33.87 21.18
C LEU A 458 26.09 -34.89 22.05
N GLY A 459 25.83 -34.57 23.32
CA GLY A 459 25.11 -35.45 24.25
C GLY A 459 23.60 -35.55 23.99
N GLN A 460 22.99 -34.54 23.36
CA GLN A 460 21.55 -34.51 23.08
C GLN A 460 21.17 -35.30 21.81
N GLY A 461 22.02 -35.24 20.77
CA GLY A 461 21.75 -35.88 19.47
C GLY A 461 20.73 -35.12 18.60
N GLU A 462 20.49 -35.61 17.37
CA GLU A 462 19.69 -34.91 16.35
C GLU A 462 18.18 -34.86 16.62
N GLY A 463 17.66 -35.66 17.58
CA GLY A 463 16.23 -35.74 17.88
C GLY A 463 15.73 -34.75 18.94
N ALA A 464 16.61 -33.89 19.48
CA ALA A 464 16.27 -32.98 20.55
C ALA A 464 15.28 -31.90 20.11
N SER A 465 14.26 -31.65 20.92
CA SER A 465 13.26 -30.62 20.64
C SER A 465 13.87 -29.21 20.73
N ALA A 466 13.23 -28.25 20.05
CA ALA A 466 13.63 -26.84 20.13
C ALA A 466 13.62 -26.30 21.58
N GLU A 467 12.77 -26.85 22.46
CA GLU A 467 12.66 -26.45 23.87
C GLU A 467 13.80 -27.00 24.73
N GLU A 468 14.16 -28.27 24.54
CA GLU A 468 15.32 -28.90 25.19
C GLU A 468 16.62 -28.20 24.78
N LEU A 469 16.80 -27.96 23.48
CA LEU A 469 17.96 -27.23 22.95
C LEU A 469 18.01 -25.80 23.49
N GLN A 470 16.87 -25.10 23.56
CA GLN A 470 16.84 -23.76 24.14
C GLN A 470 17.23 -23.78 25.62
N THR A 471 16.78 -24.78 26.39
CA THR A 471 17.10 -24.95 27.80
C THR A 471 18.61 -25.16 28.00
N LEU A 472 19.21 -26.05 27.21
CA LEU A 472 20.66 -26.30 27.19
C LEU A 472 21.48 -25.00 27.02
N ILE A 473 21.08 -24.17 26.06
CA ILE A 473 21.77 -22.90 25.76
C ILE A 473 21.67 -21.93 26.93
N TYR A 474 20.51 -21.87 27.61
CA TYR A 474 20.33 -21.07 28.82
C TYR A 474 21.19 -21.56 29.97
N GLU A 475 21.31 -22.87 30.17
CA GLU A 475 22.15 -23.45 31.23
C GLU A 475 23.62 -23.09 31.04
N ILE A 476 24.14 -23.18 29.81
CA ILE A 476 25.50 -22.75 29.48
C ILE A 476 25.67 -21.25 29.76
N GLY A 477 24.73 -20.42 29.31
CA GLY A 477 24.80 -18.97 29.52
C GLY A 477 24.67 -18.53 30.98
N LYS A 478 24.10 -19.36 31.86
CA LYS A 478 23.98 -19.10 33.31
C LYS A 478 25.15 -19.64 34.12
N ASN A 479 26.04 -20.42 33.52
CA ASN A 479 27.13 -21.03 34.25
C ASN A 479 28.18 -19.95 34.62
N PRO A 480 28.39 -19.68 35.92
CA PRO A 480 29.30 -18.62 36.37
C PRO A 480 30.76 -18.88 35.96
N ALA A 481 31.13 -20.13 35.63
CA ALA A 481 32.47 -20.49 35.18
C ALA A 481 32.90 -19.78 33.89
N PHE A 482 31.95 -19.30 33.07
CA PHE A 482 32.23 -18.58 31.84
C PHE A 482 32.21 -17.05 31.99
N GLY A 483 31.91 -16.53 33.18
CA GLY A 483 31.93 -15.08 33.44
C GLY A 483 30.94 -14.27 32.58
N ILE A 484 29.83 -14.88 32.15
CA ILE A 484 28.77 -14.21 31.41
C ILE A 484 27.81 -13.58 32.42
N GLU A 485 27.84 -12.26 32.55
CA GLU A 485 27.02 -11.54 33.53
C GLU A 485 25.53 -11.46 33.12
N ASN A 486 25.26 -11.39 31.81
CA ASN A 486 23.92 -11.23 31.27
C ASN A 486 23.66 -12.24 30.15
N LEU A 487 22.55 -12.99 30.26
CA LEU A 487 22.11 -13.91 29.22
C LEU A 487 21.93 -13.24 27.86
N ARG A 488 21.55 -11.96 27.82
CA ARG A 488 21.45 -11.22 26.56
C ARG A 488 22.80 -11.16 25.83
N ASP A 489 23.89 -11.02 26.55
CA ASP A 489 25.23 -10.96 25.97
C ASP A 489 25.68 -12.33 25.48
N TRP A 490 25.27 -13.42 26.15
CA TRP A 490 25.47 -14.78 25.64
C TRP A 490 24.77 -15.02 24.31
N PHE A 491 23.48 -14.68 24.20
CA PHE A 491 22.76 -14.83 22.93
C PHE A 491 23.36 -13.94 21.84
N LYS A 492 23.75 -12.70 22.19
CA LYS A 492 24.45 -11.81 21.28
C LYS A 492 25.76 -12.42 20.79
N ALA A 493 26.56 -13.02 21.68
CA ALA A 493 27.79 -13.72 21.32
C ALA A 493 27.52 -14.87 20.35
N LEU A 494 26.51 -15.70 20.60
CA LEU A 494 26.12 -16.77 19.67
C LEU A 494 25.72 -16.22 18.30
N TYR A 495 24.94 -15.13 18.25
CA TYR A 495 24.56 -14.52 16.97
C TYR A 495 25.76 -13.94 16.23
N GLU A 496 26.65 -13.21 16.90
CA GLU A 496 27.79 -12.54 16.26
C GLU A 496 28.88 -13.53 15.82
N THR A 497 29.06 -14.63 16.54
CA THR A 497 30.12 -15.62 16.26
C THR A 497 29.64 -16.70 15.28
N LEU A 498 28.40 -17.17 15.41
CA LEU A 498 27.86 -18.26 14.58
C LEU A 498 27.13 -17.73 13.34
N LEU A 499 26.29 -16.71 13.49
CA LEU A 499 25.41 -16.23 12.42
C LEU A 499 25.96 -15.00 11.71
N GLY A 500 26.76 -14.17 12.39
CA GLY A 500 27.33 -12.94 11.88
C GLY A 500 26.42 -11.71 12.03
N SER A 501 25.45 -11.75 12.93
CA SER A 501 24.50 -10.66 13.22
C SER A 501 24.46 -10.35 14.72
N SER A 502 24.02 -9.16 15.11
CA SER A 502 23.89 -8.76 16.52
C SER A 502 22.61 -9.28 17.20
N GLN A 503 21.69 -9.84 16.40
CA GLN A 503 20.41 -10.39 16.81
C GLN A 503 20.03 -11.54 15.86
N GLY A 504 19.20 -12.48 16.31
CA GLY A 504 18.86 -13.66 15.53
C GLY A 504 17.62 -14.40 16.06
N PRO A 505 17.35 -15.61 15.53
CA PRO A 505 16.19 -16.42 15.92
C PRO A 505 16.32 -16.88 17.37
N ARG A 506 15.22 -17.38 17.94
CA ARG A 506 15.31 -18.26 19.10
C ARG A 506 16.25 -19.43 18.78
N MET A 507 17.40 -19.48 19.45
CA MET A 507 18.50 -20.36 19.07
C MET A 507 18.12 -21.85 19.10
N GLY A 508 17.33 -22.31 20.08
CA GLY A 508 16.86 -23.70 20.11
C GLY A 508 16.04 -24.08 18.88
N SER A 509 15.13 -23.19 18.43
CA SER A 509 14.36 -23.39 17.20
C SER A 509 15.23 -23.37 15.94
N PHE A 510 16.31 -22.59 15.94
CA PHE A 510 17.28 -22.60 14.85
C PHE A 510 18.10 -23.89 14.81
N ILE A 511 18.63 -24.34 15.96
CA ILE A 511 19.48 -25.54 16.02
C ILE A 511 18.70 -26.78 15.61
N ALA A 512 17.47 -26.95 16.09
CA ALA A 512 16.68 -28.09 15.65
C ALA A 512 16.42 -28.04 14.13
N LEU A 513 16.22 -26.86 13.53
CA LEU A 513 15.98 -26.73 12.08
C LEU A 513 17.25 -27.00 11.27
N TYR A 514 18.35 -26.35 11.66
CA TYR A 514 19.65 -26.44 10.99
C TYR A 514 20.35 -27.79 11.24
N GLY A 515 19.98 -28.49 12.30
CA GLY A 515 20.56 -29.76 12.73
C GLY A 515 21.73 -29.58 13.69
N VAL A 516 21.83 -30.47 14.68
CA VAL A 516 22.82 -30.41 15.75
C VAL A 516 24.23 -30.53 15.19
N ALA A 517 24.48 -31.48 14.29
CA ALA A 517 25.78 -31.67 13.65
C ALA A 517 26.23 -30.42 12.89
N ASN A 518 25.31 -29.74 12.19
CA ASN A 518 25.64 -28.53 11.45
C ASN A 518 25.91 -27.34 12.37
N THR A 519 25.15 -27.20 13.46
CA THR A 519 25.43 -26.19 14.49
C THR A 519 26.79 -26.42 15.13
N ARG A 520 27.14 -27.66 15.46
CA ARG A 520 28.45 -28.02 16.00
C ARG A 520 29.59 -27.66 15.03
N ARG A 521 29.38 -27.87 13.72
CA ARG A 521 30.33 -27.40 12.69
C ARG A 521 30.49 -25.88 12.71
N LEU A 522 29.40 -25.11 12.83
CA LEU A 522 29.49 -23.64 12.97
C LEU A 522 30.25 -23.23 14.23
N ILE A 523 30.05 -23.93 15.35
CA ILE A 523 30.81 -23.70 16.59
C ILE A 523 32.30 -23.96 16.35
N GLY A 524 32.65 -25.08 15.70
CA GLY A 524 34.03 -25.39 15.32
C GLY A 524 34.66 -24.32 14.43
N GLU A 525 33.93 -23.84 13.42
CA GLU A 525 34.37 -22.73 12.55
C GLU A 525 34.56 -21.42 13.31
N ALA A 526 33.71 -21.12 14.30
CA ALA A 526 33.85 -19.94 15.15
C ALA A 526 35.07 -20.04 16.07
N LEU A 527 35.31 -21.22 16.67
CA LEU A 527 36.46 -21.49 17.51
C LEU A 527 37.78 -21.48 16.72
N ALA A 528 37.76 -21.81 15.42
CA ALA A 528 38.93 -21.69 14.56
C ALA A 528 39.30 -20.23 14.22
N ARG A 529 38.45 -19.25 14.56
CA ARG A 529 38.72 -17.81 14.42
C ARG A 529 39.25 -17.17 15.71
N GLU A 530 39.19 -17.89 16.84
CA GLU A 530 39.87 -17.51 18.08
C GLU A 530 41.39 -17.46 17.84
#